data_AF-A0A7J8WS92-F1
#
_entry.id   AF-A0A7J8WS92-F1
#
_cell.length_a   1.000
_cell.length_b   1.000
_cell.length_c   1.000
_cell.angle_alpha   90.00
_cell.angle_beta   90.00
_cell.angle_gamma   90.00
#
_symmetry.space_group_name_H-M   'P 1'
#
loop_
_entity.id
_entity.type
_entity.pdbx_description
1 polymer ?
#
loop_
_entity_poly.entity_id
_entity_poly.type
_entity_poly.pdbx_seq_one_letter_code
_entity_poly.pdbx_strand_id
1 'polypeptide(L)' 'MIQSDSLEVVKVIQDRSLEASSFALLKRTKLFLKHESQWFIRRVPREENHIFNYLARMIFDWKEGL' A
#
# COMPACT_ATOMS: atom_id res chain seq x y z
N MET A 1 -1.85 -11.70 2.84
CA MET A 1 -2.49 -10.65 3.67
C MET A 1 -1.67 -9.38 3.56
N ILE A 2 -2.29 -8.24 3.24
CA ILE A 2 -1.62 -6.93 3.16
C ILE A 2 -2.11 -6.06 4.31
N GLN A 3 -1.19 -5.36 4.98
CA GLN A 3 -1.49 -4.42 6.06
C GLN A 3 -1.01 -3.03 5.66
N SER A 4 -1.82 -2.02 5.95
CA SER A 4 -1.45 -0.62 5.76
C SER A 4 -2.02 0.20 6.90
N ASP A 5 -1.29 1.22 7.33
CA ASP A 5 -1.77 2.26 8.24
C ASP A 5 -2.49 3.40 7.50
N SER A 6 -2.36 3.46 6.17
CA SER A 6 -3.07 4.43 5.33
C SER A 6 -4.50 3.97 5.04
N LEU A 7 -5.47 4.69 5.60
CA LEU A 7 -6.89 4.47 5.32
C LEU A 7 -7.22 4.72 3.84
N GLU A 8 -6.58 5.70 3.21
CA GLU A 8 -6.79 6.04 1.80
C GLU A 8 -6.37 4.88 0.89
N VAL A 9 -5.19 4.31 1.12
CA VAL A 9 -4.69 3.16 0.35
C VAL A 9 -5.62 1.96 0.47
N VAL A 10 -6.06 1.65 1.69
CA VAL A 10 -7.00 0.54 1.93
C VAL A 10 -8.30 0.74 1.14
N LYS A 11 -8.90 1.95 1.22
CA LYS A 11 -10.13 2.28 0.50
C LYS A 11 -9.96 2.17 -1.01
N VAL A 12 -8.90 2.76 -1.56
CA VAL A 12 -8.64 2.81 -3.00
C VAL A 12 -8.36 1.42 -3.59
N ILE A 13 -7.70 0.54 -2.83
CA ILE A 13 -7.44 -0.85 -3.25
C ILE A 13 -8.69 -1.72 -3.15
N GLN A 14 -9.52 -1.53 -2.12
CA GLN A 14 -10.78 -2.24 -1.96
C GLN A 14 -11.85 -1.79 -2.95
N ASP A 15 -11.79 -0.53 -3.40
CA ASP A 15 -12.73 0.02 -4.36
C ASP A 15 -12.51 -0.59 -5.76
N ARG A 16 -13.44 -1.48 -6.13
CA ARG A 16 -13.47 -2.17 -7.43
C ARG A 16 -13.93 -1.27 -8.58
N SER A 17 -14.53 -0.10 -8.30
CA SER A 17 -15.02 0.83 -9.33
C SER A 17 -13.88 1.64 -9.97
N LEU A 18 -12.76 1.78 -9.28
CA LEU A 18 -11.58 2.55 -9.71
C LEU A 18 -10.70 1.82 -10.76
N GLU A 19 -11.29 0.99 -11.63
CA GLU A 19 -10.61 0.45 -12.83
C GLU A 19 -10.19 1.57 -13.80
N ALA A 20 -10.86 2.73 -13.71
CA ALA A 20 -10.63 3.91 -14.54
C ALA A 20 -9.62 4.92 -13.98
N SER A 21 -8.98 4.65 -12.83
CA SER A 21 -8.00 5.56 -12.22
C SER A 21 -6.91 5.96 -13.22
N SER A 22 -6.65 7.26 -13.41
CA SER A 22 -5.54 7.76 -14.25
C SER A 22 -4.14 7.49 -13.67
N PHE A 23 -4.04 7.13 -12.39
CA PHE A 23 -2.77 6.83 -11.74
C PHE A 23 -2.21 5.48 -12.19
N ALA A 24 -1.10 5.51 -12.93
CA ALA A 24 -0.43 4.32 -13.45
C ALA A 24 -0.02 3.33 -12.34
N LEU A 25 0.43 3.83 -11.19
CA LEU A 25 0.79 3.01 -10.04
C LEU A 25 -0.40 2.18 -9.55
N LEU A 26 -1.56 2.80 -9.38
CA LEU A 26 -2.76 2.12 -8.91
C LEU A 26 -3.24 1.07 -9.91
N LYS A 27 -3.23 1.38 -11.22
CA LYS A 27 -3.57 0.40 -12.27
C LYS A 27 -2.67 -0.83 -12.17
N ARG A 28 -1.36 -0.61 -12.04
CA ARG A 28 -0.37 -1.68 -11.94
C ARG A 28 -0.56 -2.52 -10.67
N THR A 29 -0.78 -1.89 -9.53
CA THR A 29 -1.07 -2.58 -8.27
C THR A 29 -2.32 -3.44 -8.38
N LYS A 30 -3.41 -2.90 -8.95
CA LYS A 30 -4.66 -3.66 -9.16
C LYS A 30 -4.47 -4.85 -10.12
N LEU A 31 -3.70 -4.67 -11.20
CA LEU A 31 -3.38 -5.76 -12.12
C LEU A 31 -2.65 -6.90 -11.39
N PHE A 32 -1.62 -6.59 -10.61
CA PHE A 32 -0.92 -7.60 -9.81
C PHE A 32 -1.89 -8.34 -8.87
N LEU A 33 -2.72 -7.59 -8.14
CA LEU A 33 -3.69 -8.17 -7.22
C LEU A 33 -4.76 -9.03 -7.92
N LYS A 34 -5.12 -8.76 -9.19
CA LYS A 34 -6.03 -9.61 -9.97
C LYS A 34 -5.42 -10.98 -10.30
N HIS A 35 -4.11 -11.07 -10.44
CA HIS A 35 -3.42 -12.33 -10.72
C HIS A 35 -3.20 -13.18 -9.45
N GLU A 36 -3.39 -12.60 -8.27
CA GLU A 36 -3.27 -13.33 -7.01
C GLU A 36 -4.56 -14.05 -6.64
N SER A 37 -4.46 -15.35 -6.39
CA SER A 37 -5.62 -16.23 -6.11
C SER A 37 -6.37 -15.84 -4.83
N GLN A 38 -5.65 -15.36 -3.80
CA GLN A 38 -6.22 -14.94 -2.53
C GLN A 38 -5.42 -13.79 -1.93
N TRP A 39 -6.06 -12.63 -1.81
CA TRP A 39 -5.51 -11.50 -1.08
C TRP A 39 -6.62 -10.72 -0.38
N PHE A 40 -6.23 -10.00 0.68
CA PHE A 40 -7.05 -8.97 1.28
C PHE A 40 -6.11 -7.93 1.87
N ILE A 41 -6.60 -6.69 1.92
CA ILE A 41 -5.92 -5.57 2.57
C ILE A 41 -6.76 -5.13 3.76
N ARG A 42 -6.09 -4.86 4.89
CA ARG A 42 -6.72 -4.30 6.09
C ARG A 42 -5.97 -3.09 6.60
N ARG A 43 -6.70 -2.19 7.26
CA ARG A 43 -6.09 -1.11 8.03
C ARG A 43 -5.56 -1.65 9.35
N VAL A 44 -4.37 -1.20 9.74
CA VAL A 44 -3.84 -1.34 11.11
C VAL A 44 -3.47 0.04 11.67
N PRO A 45 -3.44 0.22 12.99
CA PRO A 45 -2.84 1.40 13.61
C PRO A 45 -1.37 1.57 13.22
N ARG A 46 -0.88 2.80 13.18
CA ARG A 46 0.52 3.10 12.79
C ARG A 46 1.52 2.52 13.79
N GLU A 47 1.11 2.47 15.06
CA GLU A 47 1.86 1.92 16.18
C GLU A 47 2.10 0.42 15.99
N GLU A 48 1.14 -0.29 15.39
CA GLU A 48 1.28 -1.71 15.03
C GLU A 48 2.12 -1.92 13.76
N ASN A 49 2.25 -0.89 12.91
CA ASN A 49 3.05 -0.93 11.68
C ASN A 49 4.47 -0.32 11.85
N HIS A 50 4.96 -0.26 13.09
CA HIS A 50 6.19 0.46 13.45
C HIS A 50 7.45 -0.04 12.75
N ILE A 51 7.57 -1.36 12.48
CA ILE A 51 8.71 -1.94 11.76
C ILE A 51 8.79 -1.37 10.34
N PHE A 52 7.67 -1.38 9.60
CA PHE A 52 7.64 -0.83 8.25
C PHE A 52 7.86 0.69 8.24
N ASN A 53 7.31 1.40 9.22
CA ASN A 53 7.57 2.83 9.37
C ASN A 53 9.07 3.11 9.64
N TYR A 54 9.73 2.29 10.47
CA TYR A 54 11.17 2.41 10.73
C TYR A 54 11.99 2.13 9.46
N LEU A 55 11.71 1.04 8.75
CA LEU A 55 12.41 0.69 7.51
C LEU A 55 12.21 1.74 6.41
N ALA A 56 10.98 2.24 6.24
CA ALA A 56 10.69 3.28 5.27
C ALA A 56 11.46 4.57 5.58
N ARG A 57 11.54 4.96 6.86
CA ARG A 57 12.36 6.10 7.30
C ARG A 57 13.84 5.86 7.06
N MET A 58 14.38 4.69 7.42
CA MET A 58 15.79 4.38 7.13
C MET A 58 16.13 4.52 5.64
N ILE A 59 15.27 4.00 4.76
CA ILE A 59 15.49 4.11 3.31
C ILE A 59 15.35 5.56 2.84
N PHE A 60 14.38 6.30 3.38
CA PHE A 60 14.18 7.70 3.06
C PHE A 60 15.38 8.54 3.52
N ASP A 61 15.82 8.39 4.77
CA ASP A 61 16.97 9.07 5.34
C ASP A 61 18.27 8.69 4.60
N TRP A 62 18.41 7.42 4.14
CA TRP A 62 19.52 7.00 3.27
C TRP A 62 19.48 7.66 1.88
N LYS A 63 18.30 7.96 1.35
CA LYS A 63 18.14 8.66 0.06
C LYS A 63 18.29 10.17 0.16
N GLU A 64 17.87 10.75 1.28
CA GLU A 64 17.96 12.19 1.56
C GLU A 64 19.31 12.61 2.15
N GLY A 65 20.13 11.63 2.56
CA GLY A 65 21.54 11.76 2.91
C GLY A 65 21.81 12.15 4.36
N LEU A 66 22.91 11.76 5.00
CA LEU A 66 24.17 11.17 4.52
C LEU A 66 24.49 11.27 3.02
#